data_AF-A0A1M5XDD4-F1
#
_entry.id   AF-A0A1M5XDD4-F1
#
_cell.length_a   1.000
_cell.length_b   1.000
_cell.length_c   1.000
_cell.angle_alpha   90.00
_cell.angle_beta   90.00
_cell.angle_gamma   90.00
#
_symmetry.space_group_name_H-M   'P 1'
#
loop_
_entity.id
_entity.type
_entity.pdbx_description
1 polymer ?
#
loop_
_entity_poly.entity_id
_entity_poly.type
_entity_poly.pdbx_seq_one_letter_code
_entity_poly.pdbx_strand_id
1 'polypeptide(L)'
;MKNKKIYIILILSFILISGCNTNQRSMVPESDYYSVMQSVFNYEYSTKLWQFNDSIDFALDAKTTSDLILLDGLIQGYTNNSGQVILILNSHNKATSSKELNKIVDPSIQESVVIVLLEMNNYLKKLNKNIVKKSDLEALKNKHEELTEIDNLLVHITNIEVKQPDNKQVQTYNNIAKRLKMLSDNLGM
;
A
#
# COMPACT_ATOMS: atom_id res chain seq x y z
N MET A 1 66.43 11.70 38.06
CA MET A 1 64.98 11.47 38.27
C MET A 1 64.12 12.50 37.51
N LYS A 2 64.20 12.49 36.17
CA LYS A 2 63.18 13.06 35.28
C LYS A 2 62.41 11.87 34.67
N ASN A 3 61.26 12.07 34.01
CA ASN A 3 60.44 11.02 33.36
C ASN A 3 59.40 10.25 34.22
N LYS A 4 59.00 10.74 35.40
CA LYS A 4 57.80 10.22 36.13
C LYS A 4 56.57 11.14 36.13
N LYS A 5 56.69 12.40 35.67
CA LYS A 5 55.57 13.37 35.64
C LYS A 5 54.76 13.39 34.33
N ILE A 6 55.28 12.82 33.24
CA ILE A 6 54.61 12.83 31.92
C ILE A 6 53.46 11.82 31.86
N TYR A 7 53.59 10.66 32.51
CA TYR A 7 52.57 9.60 32.49
C TYR A 7 51.26 9.97 33.19
N ILE A 8 51.28 10.86 34.19
CA ILE A 8 50.07 11.25 34.94
C ILE A 8 49.15 12.15 34.08
N ILE A 9 49.72 12.99 33.21
CA ILE A 9 48.95 13.88 32.34
C ILE A 9 48.20 13.07 31.26
N LEU A 10 48.85 12.07 30.67
CA LEU A 10 48.25 11.21 29.64
C LEU A 10 47.07 10.35 30.14
N ILE A 11 47.10 9.94 31.41
CA ILE A 11 46.00 9.16 32.01
C ILE A 11 44.79 10.05 32.32
N LEU A 12 44.99 11.29 32.80
CA LEU A 12 43.89 12.23 33.02
C LEU A 12 43.20 12.67 31.71
N SER A 13 43.94 12.79 30.60
CA SER A 13 43.33 13.09 29.29
C SER A 13 42.42 11.99 28.75
N PHE A 14 42.57 10.74 29.20
CA PHE A 14 41.68 9.64 28.77
C PHE A 14 40.34 9.61 29.54
N ILE A 15 40.32 10.08 30.79
CA ILE A 15 39.11 10.07 31.64
C ILE A 15 38.11 11.17 31.21
N LEU A 16 38.59 12.26 30.62
CA LEU A 16 37.74 13.36 30.12
C LEU A 16 37.10 13.11 28.74
N ILE A 17 37.46 12.02 28.05
CA ILE A 17 36.86 11.65 26.74
C ILE A 17 35.68 10.67 26.92
N SER A 18 35.54 10.05 28.10
CA SER A 18 34.38 9.22 28.49
C SER A 18 33.08 10.02 28.71
N GLY A 19 33.10 11.33 28.45
CA GLY A 19 31.97 12.26 28.60
C GLY A 19 31.24 12.61 27.29
N CYS A 20 31.46 11.88 26.19
CA CYS A 20 30.54 11.93 25.05
C CYS A 20 29.19 11.36 25.49
N ASN A 21 28.26 12.26 25.87
CA ASN A 21 26.93 11.94 26.36
C ASN A 21 26.07 11.38 25.23
N THR A 22 26.31 10.10 24.89
CA THR A 22 25.62 9.41 23.81
C THR A 22 24.17 9.16 24.21
N ASN A 23 23.26 9.51 23.30
CA ASN A 23 21.81 9.31 23.41
C ASN A 23 21.00 10.35 24.21
N GLN A 24 21.24 11.65 23.97
CA GLN A 24 20.07 12.47 23.59
C GLN A 24 19.67 12.11 22.15
N ARG A 25 19.04 10.93 21.98
CA ARG A 25 18.11 10.77 20.86
C ARG A 25 17.00 11.78 21.13
N SER A 26 16.82 12.75 20.25
CA SER A 26 15.58 13.52 20.16
C SER A 26 14.46 12.52 19.91
N MET A 27 13.79 12.10 20.98
CA MET A 27 12.73 11.11 20.93
C MET A 27 11.55 11.80 20.25
N VAL A 28 11.35 11.49 18.96
CA VAL A 28 10.20 11.97 18.19
C VAL A 28 8.95 11.61 19.00
N PRO A 29 8.08 12.58 19.34
CA PRO A 29 6.86 12.31 20.07
C PRO A 29 6.06 11.22 19.38
N GLU A 30 5.47 10.31 20.16
CA GLU A 30 4.71 9.17 19.63
C GLU A 30 3.57 9.63 18.69
N SER A 31 2.96 10.78 18.99
CA SER A 31 1.98 11.47 18.14
C SER A 31 2.49 11.72 16.72
N ASP A 32 3.73 12.19 16.60
CA ASP A 32 4.28 12.74 15.37
C ASP A 32 4.68 11.59 14.44
N TYR A 33 5.19 10.49 15.01
CA TYR A 33 5.42 9.24 14.29
C TYR A 33 4.13 8.69 13.67
N TYR A 34 3.05 8.56 14.45
CA TYR A 34 1.78 8.03 13.94
C TYR A 34 1.09 8.98 12.96
N SER A 35 1.26 10.29 13.10
CA SER A 35 0.80 11.29 12.13
C SER A 35 1.48 11.09 10.76
N VAL A 36 2.82 10.99 10.74
CA VAL A 36 3.59 10.71 9.52
C VAL A 36 3.19 9.36 8.91
N MET A 37 3.07 8.31 9.73
CA MET A 37 2.66 6.98 9.26
C MET A 37 1.25 6.95 8.66
N GLN A 38 0.30 7.70 9.24
CA GLN A 38 -1.04 7.86 8.67
C GLN A 38 -1.00 8.61 7.33
N SER A 39 -0.21 9.69 7.24
CA SER A 39 -0.05 10.43 5.98
C SER A 39 0.54 9.57 4.86
N VAL A 40 1.58 8.77 5.16
CA VAL A 40 2.19 7.83 4.21
C VAL A 40 1.18 6.75 3.79
N PHE A 41 0.46 6.14 4.74
CA PHE A 41 -0.56 5.15 4.42
C PHE A 41 -1.64 5.71 3.49
N ASN A 42 -2.21 6.87 3.83
CA ASN A 42 -3.25 7.51 3.01
C ASN A 42 -2.74 7.84 1.60
N TYR A 43 -1.51 8.35 1.48
CA TYR A 43 -0.90 8.65 0.19
C TYR A 43 -0.74 7.39 -0.68
N GLU A 44 -0.17 6.31 -0.14
CA GLU A 44 0.05 5.07 -0.87
C GLU A 44 -1.27 4.35 -1.21
N TYR A 45 -2.24 4.34 -0.28
CA TYR A 45 -3.56 3.74 -0.49
C TYR A 45 -4.34 4.46 -1.60
N SER A 46 -4.48 5.79 -1.52
CA SER A 46 -5.14 6.58 -2.56
C SER A 46 -4.41 6.50 -3.90
N THR A 47 -3.06 6.47 -3.88
CA THR A 47 -2.26 6.25 -5.10
C THR A 47 -2.59 4.91 -5.76
N LYS A 48 -2.76 3.84 -4.97
CA LYS A 48 -3.10 2.51 -5.50
C LYS A 48 -4.54 2.41 -6.00
N LEU A 49 -5.50 3.04 -5.33
CA LEU A 49 -6.87 3.18 -5.85
C LEU A 49 -6.86 3.88 -7.21
N TRP A 50 -6.19 5.04 -7.30
CA TRP A 50 -6.11 5.81 -8.54
C TRP A 50 -5.43 5.05 -9.70
N GLN A 51 -4.27 4.43 -9.47
CA GLN A 51 -3.56 3.65 -10.50
C GLN A 51 -4.38 2.48 -11.05
N PHE A 52 -5.21 1.87 -10.20
CA PHE A 52 -6.10 0.80 -10.58
C PHE A 52 -7.32 1.35 -11.35
N ASN A 53 -7.94 2.44 -10.90
CA ASN A 53 -9.02 3.12 -11.64
C ASN A 53 -8.56 3.51 -13.05
N ASP A 54 -7.41 4.20 -13.17
CA ASP A 54 -6.83 4.63 -14.45
C ASP A 54 -6.61 3.45 -15.41
N SER A 55 -6.20 2.29 -14.89
CA SER A 55 -6.07 1.05 -15.69
C SER A 55 -7.42 0.46 -16.12
N ILE A 56 -8.47 0.57 -15.30
CA ILE A 56 -9.83 0.07 -15.59
C ILE A 56 -10.55 1.01 -16.56
N ASP A 57 -10.46 2.33 -16.35
CA ASP A 57 -10.97 3.37 -17.24
C ASP A 57 -10.36 3.21 -18.64
N PHE A 58 -9.03 3.10 -18.72
CA PHE A 58 -8.35 2.87 -19.99
C PHE A 58 -8.76 1.55 -20.65
N ALA A 59 -9.01 0.50 -19.86
CA ALA A 59 -9.51 -0.79 -20.37
C ALA A 59 -10.95 -0.72 -20.89
N LEU A 60 -11.82 0.09 -20.27
CA LEU A 60 -13.18 0.35 -20.72
C LEU A 60 -13.22 1.15 -22.02
N ASP A 61 -12.30 2.09 -22.19
CA ASP A 61 -12.24 3.00 -23.35
C ASP A 61 -11.44 2.47 -24.55
N ALA A 62 -10.70 1.37 -24.38
CA ALA A 62 -9.84 0.75 -25.40
C ALA A 62 -10.64 0.30 -26.64
N LYS A 63 -10.25 0.77 -27.83
CA LYS A 63 -10.96 0.54 -29.10
C LYS A 63 -10.07 -0.15 -30.15
N THR A 64 -8.77 -0.24 -29.92
CA THR A 64 -7.76 -0.74 -30.85
C THR A 64 -6.72 -1.63 -30.16
N THR A 65 -5.97 -2.40 -30.94
CA THR A 65 -4.82 -3.18 -30.42
C THR A 65 -3.66 -2.28 -29.96
N SER A 66 -3.54 -1.06 -30.47
CA SER A 66 -2.57 -0.07 -29.98
C SER A 66 -2.89 0.38 -28.57
N ASP A 67 -4.18 0.52 -28.22
CA ASP A 67 -4.61 0.83 -26.86
C ASP A 67 -4.20 -0.29 -25.89
N LEU A 68 -4.26 -1.56 -26.31
CA LEU A 68 -3.78 -2.68 -25.51
C LEU A 68 -2.26 -2.63 -25.23
N ILE A 69 -1.46 -2.11 -26.16
CA ILE A 69 -0.01 -1.90 -25.94
C ILE A 69 0.22 -0.81 -24.89
N LEU A 70 -0.57 0.28 -24.94
CA LEU A 70 -0.52 1.34 -23.94
C LEU A 70 -0.98 0.84 -22.56
N LEU A 71 -2.06 0.05 -22.51
CA LEU A 71 -2.59 -0.57 -21.29
C LEU A 71 -1.60 -1.56 -20.67
N ASP A 72 -0.89 -2.37 -21.46
CA ASP A 72 0.20 -3.21 -20.93
C ASP A 72 1.31 -2.34 -20.32
N GLY A 73 1.66 -1.22 -20.98
CA GLY A 73 2.60 -0.23 -20.44
C GLY A 73 2.15 0.37 -19.10
N LEU A 74 0.89 0.79 -18.99
CA LEU A 74 0.30 1.33 -17.75
C LEU A 74 0.31 0.27 -16.64
N ILE A 75 -0.20 -0.94 -16.91
CA ILE A 75 -0.23 -2.01 -15.92
C ILE A 75 1.19 -2.39 -15.50
N GLN A 76 2.16 -2.49 -16.41
CA GLN A 76 3.56 -2.74 -16.04
C GLN A 76 4.14 -1.60 -15.19
N GLY A 77 3.85 -0.34 -15.52
CA GLY A 77 4.27 0.81 -14.71
C GLY A 77 3.71 0.74 -13.27
N TYR A 78 2.41 0.53 -13.12
CA TYR A 78 1.73 0.56 -11.83
C TYR A 78 1.91 -0.72 -10.99
N THR A 79 2.18 -1.87 -11.61
CA THR A 79 2.49 -3.11 -10.89
C THR A 79 3.96 -3.23 -10.49
N ASN A 80 4.88 -2.53 -11.16
CA ASN A 80 6.30 -2.47 -10.80
C ASN A 80 6.64 -1.33 -9.82
N ASN A 81 5.88 -0.22 -9.82
CA ASN A 81 6.04 0.86 -8.84
C ASN A 81 5.09 0.72 -7.65
N SER A 82 5.63 0.21 -6.54
CA SER A 82 5.26 0.62 -5.18
C SER A 82 6.21 0.03 -4.17
N GLY A 83 6.41 0.73 -3.05
CA GLY A 83 6.78 0.06 -1.82
C GLY A 83 5.54 -0.26 -0.97
N GLN A 84 5.74 -0.15 0.34
CA GLN A 84 5.10 0.93 1.10
C GLN A 84 3.60 0.89 1.46
N VAL A 85 2.88 -0.21 1.20
CA VAL A 85 1.55 -0.43 1.81
C VAL A 85 1.47 -0.34 3.37
N ILE A 86 2.48 -0.47 4.24
CA ILE A 86 3.85 -0.99 4.12
C ILE A 86 3.82 -2.51 4.34
N LEU A 87 4.50 -3.25 3.45
CA LEU A 87 4.65 -4.71 3.52
C LEU A 87 3.34 -5.44 3.85
N ILE A 88 2.23 -4.95 3.26
CA ILE A 88 0.88 -5.51 3.36
C ILE A 88 0.44 -5.56 4.84
N LEU A 89 0.41 -4.37 5.46
CA LEU A 89 0.17 -4.13 6.89
C LEU A 89 1.14 -4.90 7.84
N ASN A 90 2.29 -5.35 7.34
CA ASN A 90 3.18 -6.33 7.97
C ASN A 90 2.48 -7.66 8.36
N SER A 91 1.73 -8.22 7.40
CA SER A 91 1.26 -9.62 7.31
C SER A 91 0.46 -10.20 8.50
N HIS A 92 -0.86 -9.97 8.45
CA HIS A 92 -1.94 -10.88 8.89
C HIS A 92 -2.04 -11.39 10.35
N ASN A 93 -1.10 -11.12 11.25
CA ASN A 93 -1.18 -11.10 12.73
C ASN A 93 0.14 -11.58 13.37
N LYS A 94 0.89 -10.65 13.96
CA LYS A 94 1.62 -10.94 15.20
C LYS A 94 1.00 -10.07 16.29
N ALA A 95 0.68 -10.64 17.45
CA ALA A 95 -0.11 -9.98 18.50
C ALA A 95 0.50 -8.65 19.03
N THR A 96 1.78 -8.39 18.73
CA THR A 96 2.49 -7.16 19.08
C THR A 96 2.36 -6.02 18.06
N SER A 97 1.98 -6.26 16.79
CA SER A 97 1.88 -5.20 15.76
C SER A 97 0.47 -4.60 15.59
N SER A 98 -0.58 -5.27 16.06
CA SER A 98 -1.97 -4.79 15.88
C SER A 98 -2.27 -3.46 16.60
N LYS A 99 -1.74 -3.26 17.81
CA LYS A 99 -1.96 -2.02 18.59
C LYS A 99 -1.46 -0.75 17.89
N GLU A 100 -0.41 -0.87 17.08
CA GLU A 100 0.16 0.26 16.34
C GLU A 100 -0.64 0.54 15.06
N LEU A 101 -1.05 -0.53 14.36
CA LEU A 101 -1.87 -0.43 13.15
C LEU A 101 -3.27 0.16 13.42
N ASN A 102 -3.86 -0.14 14.58
CA ASN A 102 -5.14 0.42 15.02
C ASN A 102 -5.14 1.97 15.13
N LYS A 103 -3.98 2.63 15.12
CA LYS A 103 -3.87 4.10 15.09
C LYS A 103 -3.89 4.69 13.67
N ILE A 104 -3.79 3.83 12.66
CA ILE A 104 -3.69 4.15 11.23
C ILE A 104 -4.97 3.74 10.50
N VAL A 105 -5.44 2.50 10.71
CA VAL A 105 -6.64 1.91 10.07
C VAL A 105 -7.55 1.31 11.14
N ASP A 106 -8.86 1.49 11.00
CA ASP A 106 -9.84 0.95 11.95
C ASP A 106 -9.85 -0.60 11.95
N PRO A 107 -9.81 -1.27 13.13
CA PRO A 107 -9.78 -2.73 13.22
C PRO A 107 -10.89 -3.47 12.45
N SER A 108 -12.06 -2.87 12.30
CA SER A 108 -13.23 -3.50 11.66
C SER A 108 -13.12 -3.66 10.14
N ILE A 109 -12.15 -2.99 9.51
CA ILE A 109 -11.90 -3.04 8.05
C ILE A 109 -10.45 -3.41 7.68
N GLN A 110 -9.52 -3.54 8.63
CA GLN A 110 -8.11 -3.86 8.35
C GLN A 110 -7.91 -5.07 7.44
N GLU A 111 -8.64 -6.17 7.67
CA GLU A 111 -8.59 -7.36 6.80
C GLU A 111 -9.07 -7.04 5.37
N SER A 112 -10.20 -6.36 5.25
CA SER A 112 -10.78 -5.98 3.97
C SER A 112 -9.89 -5.01 3.19
N VAL A 113 -9.17 -4.11 3.87
CA VAL A 113 -8.17 -3.23 3.25
C VAL A 113 -7.04 -4.05 2.61
N VAL A 114 -6.56 -5.11 3.27
CA VAL A 114 -5.59 -6.04 2.67
C VAL A 114 -6.17 -6.75 1.45
N ILE A 115 -7.38 -7.31 1.57
CA ILE A 115 -8.05 -8.03 0.48
C ILE A 115 -8.17 -7.13 -0.75
N VAL A 116 -8.65 -5.90 -0.59
CA VAL A 116 -8.79 -4.93 -1.68
C VAL A 116 -7.46 -4.71 -2.41
N LEU A 117 -6.40 -4.36 -1.67
CA LEU A 117 -5.09 -4.04 -2.28
C LEU A 117 -4.44 -5.25 -2.96
N LEU A 118 -4.63 -6.46 -2.43
CA LEU A 118 -4.17 -7.69 -3.06
C LEU A 118 -4.97 -8.00 -4.34
N GLU A 119 -6.29 -7.94 -4.27
CA GLU A 119 -7.13 -8.38 -5.39
C GLU A 119 -7.16 -7.38 -6.55
N MET A 120 -6.98 -6.08 -6.32
CA MET A 120 -6.70 -5.09 -7.37
C MET A 120 -5.45 -5.49 -8.18
N ASN A 121 -4.35 -5.80 -7.49
CA ASN A 121 -3.08 -6.19 -8.12
C ASN A 121 -3.18 -7.55 -8.83
N ASN A 122 -3.88 -8.51 -8.23
CA ASN A 122 -4.16 -9.82 -8.85
C ASN A 122 -5.00 -9.66 -10.12
N TYR A 123 -6.04 -8.82 -10.07
CA TYR A 123 -6.93 -8.55 -11.20
C TYR A 123 -6.14 -7.98 -12.38
N LEU A 124 -5.38 -6.89 -12.21
CA LEU A 124 -4.58 -6.32 -13.31
C LEU A 124 -3.54 -7.31 -13.85
N LYS A 125 -2.90 -8.11 -12.99
CA LYS A 125 -1.95 -9.14 -13.44
C LYS A 125 -2.61 -10.24 -14.27
N LYS A 126 -3.79 -10.72 -13.86
CA LYS A 126 -4.58 -11.69 -14.62
C LYS A 126 -5.06 -11.07 -15.93
N LEU A 127 -5.61 -9.86 -15.90
CA LEU A 127 -6.10 -9.12 -17.07
C LEU A 127 -4.98 -8.95 -18.11
N ASN A 128 -3.83 -8.48 -17.65
CA ASN A 128 -2.68 -8.23 -18.51
C ASN A 128 -2.16 -9.54 -19.13
N LYS A 129 -1.96 -10.59 -18.32
CA LYS A 129 -1.48 -11.90 -18.80
C LYS A 129 -2.45 -12.59 -19.76
N ASN A 130 -3.75 -12.53 -19.47
CA ASN A 130 -4.74 -13.37 -20.14
C ASN A 130 -5.35 -12.71 -21.37
N ILE A 131 -5.41 -11.37 -21.41
CA ILE A 131 -6.11 -10.59 -22.45
C ILE A 131 -5.14 -9.58 -23.11
N VAL A 132 -4.62 -8.62 -22.33
CA VAL A 132 -3.91 -7.46 -22.89
C VAL A 132 -2.61 -7.84 -23.63
N LYS A 133 -1.74 -8.66 -23.03
CA LYS A 133 -0.50 -9.15 -23.69
C LYS A 133 -0.72 -10.06 -24.90
N LYS A 134 -1.94 -10.58 -25.08
CA LYS A 134 -2.32 -11.35 -26.27
C LYS A 134 -2.90 -10.44 -27.37
N SER A 135 -3.03 -9.15 -27.11
CA SER A 135 -3.73 -8.17 -27.95
C SER A 135 -5.19 -8.57 -28.25
N ASP A 136 -5.83 -9.26 -27.31
CA ASP A 136 -7.17 -9.82 -27.47
C ASP A 136 -8.27 -8.79 -27.13
N LEU A 137 -8.54 -7.90 -28.10
CA LEU A 137 -9.51 -6.82 -27.94
C LEU A 137 -10.96 -7.34 -27.75
N GLU A 138 -11.32 -8.46 -28.37
CA GLU A 138 -12.67 -9.03 -28.22
C GLU A 138 -12.85 -9.66 -26.83
N ALA A 139 -11.84 -10.35 -26.29
CA ALA A 139 -11.88 -10.79 -24.90
C ALA A 139 -11.97 -9.61 -23.91
N LEU A 140 -11.33 -8.47 -24.20
CA LEU A 140 -11.47 -7.27 -23.37
C LEU A 140 -12.89 -6.68 -23.42
N LYS A 141 -13.49 -6.57 -24.61
CA LYS A 141 -14.90 -6.15 -24.77
C LYS A 141 -15.86 -7.07 -24.03
N ASN A 142 -15.62 -8.38 -24.05
CA ASN A 142 -16.40 -9.36 -23.29
C ASN A 142 -16.25 -9.23 -21.76
N LYS A 143 -15.34 -8.38 -21.27
CA LYS A 143 -15.20 -8.00 -19.85
C LYS A 143 -15.79 -6.63 -19.51
N HIS A 144 -16.43 -5.93 -20.45
CA HIS A 144 -16.93 -4.56 -20.24
C HIS A 144 -17.90 -4.42 -19.05
N GLU A 145 -18.85 -5.34 -18.85
CA GLU A 145 -19.75 -5.34 -17.70
C GLU A 145 -18.99 -5.54 -16.37
N GLU A 146 -18.01 -6.44 -16.35
CA GLU A 146 -17.18 -6.74 -15.18
C GLU A 146 -16.27 -5.56 -14.81
N LEU A 147 -15.66 -4.92 -15.80
CA LEU A 147 -14.85 -3.70 -15.64
C LEU A 147 -15.71 -2.52 -15.15
N THR A 148 -16.93 -2.38 -15.68
CA THR A 148 -17.90 -1.35 -15.24
C THR A 148 -18.33 -1.58 -13.80
N GLU A 149 -18.55 -2.83 -13.39
CA GLU A 149 -18.82 -3.15 -11.98
C GLU A 149 -17.62 -2.75 -11.09
N ILE A 150 -16.39 -3.04 -11.53
CA ILE A 150 -15.18 -2.68 -10.78
C ILE A 150 -15.06 -1.17 -10.59
N ASP A 151 -15.24 -0.36 -11.64
CA ASP A 151 -15.23 1.11 -11.54
C ASP A 151 -16.26 1.63 -10.51
N ASN A 152 -17.51 1.16 -10.59
CA ASN A 152 -18.55 1.52 -9.62
C ASN A 152 -18.17 1.15 -8.17
N LEU A 153 -17.49 0.03 -7.95
CA LEU A 153 -16.97 -0.35 -6.63
C LEU A 153 -15.86 0.60 -6.15
N LEU A 154 -15.00 1.10 -7.05
CA LEU A 154 -13.91 2.04 -6.73
C LEU A 154 -14.41 3.44 -6.38
N VAL A 155 -15.45 3.92 -7.09
CA VAL A 155 -16.14 5.18 -6.74
C VAL A 155 -16.65 5.13 -5.30
N HIS A 156 -17.19 4.00 -4.86
CA HIS A 156 -17.62 3.84 -3.46
C HIS A 156 -16.45 3.73 -2.48
N ILE A 157 -15.39 2.99 -2.81
CA ILE A 157 -14.30 2.73 -1.86
C ILE A 157 -13.43 3.97 -1.59
N THR A 158 -13.24 4.82 -2.60
CA THR A 158 -12.42 6.05 -2.53
C THR A 158 -12.99 7.07 -1.53
N ASN A 159 -14.29 6.98 -1.23
CA ASN A 159 -15.00 7.87 -0.31
C ASN A 159 -15.10 7.34 1.13
N ILE A 160 -14.36 6.28 1.49
CA ILE A 160 -14.43 5.67 2.83
C ILE A 160 -13.24 6.11 3.70
N GLU A 161 -13.54 6.65 4.89
CA GLU A 161 -12.52 7.01 5.87
C GLU A 161 -11.94 5.77 6.56
N VAL A 162 -10.75 5.36 6.13
CA VAL A 162 -10.06 4.15 6.61
C VAL A 162 -9.71 4.11 8.10
N LYS A 163 -9.72 5.26 8.81
CA LYS A 163 -9.32 5.37 10.22
C LYS A 163 -10.50 5.44 11.20
N GLN A 164 -11.63 6.01 10.77
CA GLN A 164 -12.84 6.19 11.60
C GLN A 164 -14.11 5.99 10.76
N PRO A 165 -14.29 4.82 10.11
CA PRO A 165 -15.46 4.56 9.29
C PRO A 165 -16.72 4.45 10.15
N ASP A 166 -17.84 4.98 9.68
CA ASP A 166 -19.14 4.71 10.28
C ASP A 166 -19.60 3.25 10.01
N ASN A 167 -20.63 2.80 10.75
CA ASN A 167 -21.14 1.42 10.62
C ASN A 167 -21.58 1.04 9.20
N LYS A 168 -22.05 2.00 8.39
CA LYS A 168 -22.45 1.79 6.99
C LYS A 168 -21.21 1.70 6.11
N GLN A 169 -20.22 2.58 6.29
CA GLN A 169 -18.93 2.52 5.61
C GLN A 169 -18.21 1.19 5.86
N VAL A 170 -18.20 0.68 7.10
CA VAL A 170 -17.66 -0.65 7.44
C VAL A 170 -18.35 -1.75 6.63
N GLN A 171 -19.68 -1.76 6.59
CA GLN A 171 -20.45 -2.75 5.83
C GLN A 171 -20.19 -2.65 4.32
N THR A 172 -20.20 -1.45 3.76
CA THR A 172 -19.90 -1.18 2.35
C THR A 172 -18.50 -1.67 1.99
N TYR A 173 -17.47 -1.29 2.76
CA TYR A 173 -16.08 -1.69 2.51
C TYR A 173 -15.93 -3.22 2.54
N ASN A 174 -16.50 -3.88 3.55
CA ASN A 174 -16.43 -5.34 3.70
C ASN A 174 -17.16 -6.09 2.58
N ASN A 175 -18.21 -5.51 2.00
CA ASN A 175 -18.91 -6.07 0.84
C ASN A 175 -18.13 -5.85 -0.47
N ILE A 176 -17.53 -4.67 -0.67
CA ILE A 176 -16.65 -4.38 -1.82
C ILE A 176 -15.46 -5.35 -1.84
N ALA A 177 -14.78 -5.53 -0.70
CA ALA A 177 -13.64 -6.45 -0.60
C ALA A 177 -14.00 -7.89 -0.99
N LYS A 178 -15.15 -8.39 -0.54
CA LYS A 178 -15.68 -9.71 -0.94
C LYS A 178 -15.98 -9.78 -2.44
N ARG A 179 -16.61 -8.74 -3.00
CA ARG A 179 -16.99 -8.74 -4.42
C ARG A 179 -15.78 -8.69 -5.33
N LEU A 180 -14.83 -7.78 -5.07
CA LEU A 180 -13.60 -7.67 -5.85
C LEU A 180 -12.79 -8.99 -5.84
N LYS A 181 -12.76 -9.70 -4.71
CA LYS A 181 -12.14 -11.03 -4.64
C LYS A 181 -12.80 -12.04 -5.60
N MET A 182 -14.13 -12.11 -5.64
CA MET A 182 -14.85 -12.98 -6.58
C MET A 182 -14.51 -12.63 -8.04
N LEU A 183 -14.43 -11.33 -8.37
CA LEU A 183 -14.11 -10.86 -9.72
C LEU A 183 -12.66 -11.21 -10.11
N SER A 184 -11.70 -11.01 -9.19
CA SER A 184 -10.30 -11.46 -9.35
C SER A 184 -10.24 -12.97 -9.61
N ASP A 185 -10.89 -13.80 -8.80
CA ASP A 185 -10.85 -15.25 -8.92
C ASP A 185 -11.40 -15.74 -10.28
N ASN A 186 -12.50 -15.14 -10.75
CA ASN A 186 -13.12 -15.47 -12.03
C ASN A 186 -12.26 -15.13 -13.28
N LEU A 187 -11.24 -14.29 -13.16
CA LEU A 187 -10.37 -13.92 -14.29
C LEU A 187 -9.25 -14.94 -14.56
N GLY A 188 -9.17 -16.01 -13.76
CA GLY A 188 -8.09 -17.00 -13.77
C GLY A 188 -8.50 -18.44 -14.14
N MET A 189 -9.78 -18.66 -14.51
CA MET A 189 -10.29 -19.93 -15.08
C MET A 189 -10.49 -19.80 -16.59
#